data_AF-A0A1H2A9V1-F1
#
_entry.id   AF-A0A1H2A9V1-F1
#
_cell.length_a   1.000
_cell.length_b   1.000
_cell.length_c   1.000
_cell.angle_alpha   90.00
_cell.angle_beta   90.00
_cell.angle_gamma   90.00
#
_symmetry.space_group_name_H-M   'P 1'
#
loop_
_entity.id
_entity.type
_entity.pdbx_description
1 polymer ?
#
loop_
_entity_poly.entity_id
_entity_poly.type
_entity_poly.pdbx_seq_one_letter_code
_entity_poly.pdbx_strand_id
1 'polypeptide(L)'
;MPEPTAVSRVWLDEGEVSPRWSAPSTPVRGRPLPPGAAWGLVAAALAGLLVLTWALGGFERRTDLLRATPVGTLVSTGPYELRFTGATAQQRTTYDDRVVWRVTAVGEGRTTGDVTIAPDHSGDDGMFVAKDVASGEVRTPETQSFRPGGFVSSEAFTPGLPLQPFRVEFEFPRTYQPGDTLSFVVFDLEFRDSSLLGDQEPQWRNADAGSRFELPVEVLPPATS
;
A
#
# COMPACT_ATOMS: atom_id res chain seq x y z
N MET A 1 7.75 -54.36 22.83
CA MET A 1 8.81 -54.77 21.88
C MET A 1 9.73 -53.56 21.72
N PRO A 2 11.04 -53.68 22.00
CA PRO A 2 11.93 -52.56 22.37
C PRO A 2 12.47 -51.75 21.18
N GLU A 3 12.78 -50.47 21.44
CA GLU A 3 13.46 -49.52 20.54
C GLU A 3 14.85 -50.01 20.12
N PRO A 4 15.28 -49.81 18.86
CA PRO A 4 16.67 -50.01 18.47
C PRO A 4 17.53 -48.82 18.93
N THR A 5 18.42 -49.07 19.89
CA THR A 5 19.49 -48.16 20.30
C THR A 5 20.44 -47.92 19.12
N ALA A 6 20.53 -46.69 18.63
CA ALA A 6 21.50 -46.31 17.61
C ALA A 6 22.92 -46.34 18.20
N VAL A 7 23.69 -47.38 17.87
CA VAL A 7 25.10 -47.48 18.23
C VAL A 7 25.91 -46.68 17.22
N SER A 8 26.48 -45.55 17.65
CA SER A 8 27.44 -44.81 16.84
C SER A 8 28.70 -45.65 16.65
N ARG A 9 28.88 -46.23 15.46
CA ARG A 9 30.15 -46.85 15.08
C ARG A 9 31.15 -45.73 14.79
N VAL A 10 32.05 -45.48 15.74
CA VAL A 10 33.29 -44.76 15.46
C VAL A 10 34.14 -45.71 14.64
N TRP A 11 34.35 -45.37 13.36
CA TRP A 11 35.30 -46.08 12.51
C TRP A 11 36.70 -45.73 12.98
N LEU A 12 37.31 -46.59 13.79
CA LEU A 12 38.74 -46.55 14.08
C LEU A 12 39.40 -47.48 13.06
N ASP A 13 40.20 -46.90 12.17
CA ASP A 13 41.04 -47.65 11.25
C ASP A 13 42.15 -48.34 12.07
N GLU A 14 42.08 -49.66 12.22
CA GLU A 14 43.02 -50.48 13.03
C GLU A 14 44.35 -50.76 12.30
N GLY A 15 44.59 -50.12 11.16
CA GLY A 15 45.86 -50.21 10.43
C GLY A 15 47.03 -49.65 11.23
N GLU A 16 48.15 -50.38 11.26
CA GLU A 16 49.42 -49.90 11.81
C GLU A 16 49.83 -48.61 11.09
N VAL A 17 49.89 -47.49 11.83
CA VAL A 17 50.20 -46.17 11.27
C VAL A 17 51.59 -46.24 10.62
N SER A 18 51.63 -46.08 9.29
CA SER A 18 52.87 -46.16 8.53
C SER A 18 53.93 -45.21 9.13
N PRO A 19 55.14 -45.70 9.46
CA PRO A 19 56.21 -44.86 10.04
C PRO A 19 56.75 -43.80 9.05
N ARG A 20 56.29 -43.84 7.80
CA ARG A 20 56.57 -42.87 6.75
C ARG A 20 55.54 -41.72 6.72
N TRP A 21 54.51 -41.80 7.57
CA TRP A 21 53.52 -40.75 7.68
C TRP A 21 54.15 -39.52 8.32
N SER A 22 54.24 -38.43 7.56
CA SER A 22 54.65 -37.14 8.10
C SER A 22 53.75 -36.79 9.27
N ALA A 23 54.32 -36.52 10.45
CA ALA A 23 53.54 -36.11 11.61
C ALA A 23 52.53 -35.02 11.19
N PRO A 24 51.25 -35.12 11.60
CA PRO A 24 50.25 -34.12 11.22
C PRO A 24 50.83 -32.75 11.53
N SER A 25 50.94 -31.91 10.49
CA SER A 25 51.45 -30.56 10.66
C SER A 25 50.62 -29.92 11.76
N THR A 26 51.30 -29.37 12.77
CA THR A 26 50.62 -28.68 13.86
C THR A 26 49.70 -27.66 13.20
N PRO A 27 48.38 -27.69 13.48
CA PRO A 27 47.48 -26.73 12.86
C PRO A 27 48.07 -25.36 13.17
N VAL A 28 48.40 -24.59 12.13
CA VAL A 28 48.85 -23.22 12.28
C VAL A 28 47.72 -22.53 13.02
N ARG A 29 47.87 -22.37 14.35
CA ARG A 29 46.88 -21.69 15.17
C ARG A 29 46.88 -20.26 14.67
N GLY A 30 45.93 -19.96 13.79
CA GLY A 30 45.63 -18.59 13.41
C GLY A 30 45.53 -17.78 14.69
N ARG A 31 46.24 -16.66 14.73
CA ARG A 31 46.26 -15.77 15.89
C ARG A 31 44.80 -15.49 16.27
N PRO A 32 44.35 -15.84 17.49
CA PRO A 32 42.95 -15.66 17.85
C PRO A 32 42.64 -14.17 17.75
N LEU A 33 41.67 -13.83 16.91
CA LEU A 33 41.19 -12.45 16.82
C LEU A 33 40.72 -12.03 18.21
N PRO A 34 41.08 -10.82 18.68
CA PRO A 34 40.67 -10.37 20.00
C PRO A 34 39.14 -10.40 20.10
N PRO A 35 38.58 -10.82 21.26
CA PRO A 35 37.14 -10.88 21.46
C PRO A 35 36.56 -9.47 21.25
N GLY A 36 35.86 -9.26 20.14
CA GLY A 36 35.36 -7.96 19.70
C GLY A 36 35.77 -7.57 18.27
N ALA A 37 36.89 -8.07 17.75
CA ALA A 37 37.31 -7.77 16.36
C ALA A 37 36.35 -8.38 15.33
N ALA A 38 35.83 -9.58 15.60
CA ALA A 38 34.80 -10.19 14.75
C ALA A 38 33.52 -9.35 14.71
N TRP A 39 33.06 -8.85 15.87
CA TRP A 39 31.89 -7.97 15.96
C TRP A 39 32.13 -6.61 15.31
N GLY A 40 33.33 -6.03 15.47
CA GLY A 40 33.72 -4.79 14.80
C GLY A 40 33.72 -4.92 13.27
N LEU A 41 34.20 -6.04 12.73
CA LEU A 41 34.16 -6.32 11.29
C LEU A 41 32.73 -6.49 10.78
N VAL A 42 31.87 -7.20 11.52
CA VAL A 42 30.44 -7.34 11.16
C VAL A 42 29.74 -5.98 11.19
N ALA A 43 29.94 -5.18 12.23
CA ALA A 43 29.37 -3.84 12.32
C ALA A 43 29.85 -2.93 11.19
N ALA A 44 31.15 -2.97 10.86
CA ALA A 44 31.72 -2.21 9.75
C ALA A 44 31.17 -2.68 8.40
N ALA A 45 30.96 -3.98 8.20
CA ALA A 45 30.37 -4.52 6.99
C ALA A 45 28.90 -4.10 6.82
N LEU A 46 28.11 -4.14 7.89
CA LEU A 46 26.72 -3.66 7.89
C LEU A 46 26.64 -2.15 7.62
N ALA A 47 27.49 -1.35 8.27
CA ALA A 47 27.57 0.09 8.01
C ALA A 47 27.99 0.37 6.57
N GLY A 48 28.97 -0.36 6.04
CA GLY A 48 29.40 -0.27 4.65
C GLY A 48 28.27 -0.61 3.68
N LEU A 49 27.49 -1.65 3.96
CA LEU A 49 26.32 -2.02 3.16
C LEU A 49 25.27 -0.90 3.17
N LEU A 50 24.93 -0.36 4.34
CA LEU A 50 23.97 0.75 4.45
C LEU A 50 24.42 1.98 3.67
N VAL A 51 25.69 2.37 3.80
CA VAL A 51 26.27 3.51 3.06
C VAL A 51 26.23 3.24 1.56
N LEU A 52 26.56 2.02 1.12
CA LEU A 52 26.52 1.65 -0.29
C LEU A 52 25.09 1.68 -0.84
N THR A 53 24.13 1.09 -0.12
CA THR A 53 22.70 1.13 -0.50
C THR A 53 22.20 2.56 -0.57
N TRP A 54 22.58 3.41 0.39
CA TRP A 54 22.21 4.83 0.37
C TRP A 54 22.84 5.60 -0.80
N ALA A 55 24.13 5.41 -1.05
CA ALA A 55 24.83 6.05 -2.16
C ALA A 55 24.32 5.61 -3.54
N LEU A 56 23.79 4.38 -3.64
CA LEU A 56 23.15 3.85 -4.84
C LEU A 56 21.66 4.23 -4.96
N GLY A 57 21.14 5.10 -4.09
CA GLY A 57 19.73 5.52 -4.13
C GLY A 57 18.74 4.45 -3.67
N GLY A 58 19.20 3.41 -2.96
CA GLY A 58 18.33 2.35 -2.43
C GLY A 58 17.32 2.79 -1.36
N PHE A 59 17.41 4.05 -0.91
CA PHE A 59 16.43 4.70 -0.03
C PHE A 59 15.73 5.89 -0.70
N GLU A 60 15.89 6.08 -2.01
CA GLU A 60 15.20 7.15 -2.72
C GLU A 60 13.70 6.89 -2.71
N ARG A 61 12.91 7.93 -2.40
CA ARG A 61 11.45 7.80 -2.31
C ARG A 61 10.92 7.45 -3.69
N ARG A 62 10.23 6.32 -3.79
CA ARG A 62 9.64 5.86 -5.04
C ARG A 62 8.50 6.79 -5.48
N THR A 63 8.68 7.50 -6.59
CA THR A 63 7.71 8.50 -7.12
C THR A 63 6.97 8.04 -8.38
N ASP A 64 7.36 6.91 -8.97
CA ASP A 64 6.84 6.38 -10.24
C ASP A 64 5.54 5.58 -10.12
N LEU A 65 5.06 5.32 -8.89
CA LEU A 65 3.91 4.45 -8.64
C LEU A 65 2.56 5.07 -9.06
N LEU A 66 2.45 6.40 -9.04
CA LEU A 66 1.22 7.10 -9.37
C LEU A 66 1.30 7.69 -10.77
N ARG A 67 0.53 7.13 -11.70
CA ARG A 67 0.46 7.62 -13.08
C ARG A 67 -0.40 8.87 -13.14
N ALA A 68 0.12 9.95 -13.72
CA ALA A 68 -0.70 11.11 -14.03
C ALA A 68 -1.72 10.75 -15.11
N THR A 69 -3.00 10.88 -14.77
CA THR A 69 -4.14 10.49 -15.62
C THR A 69 -4.98 11.73 -15.95
N PRO A 70 -5.27 12.01 -17.22
CA PRO A 70 -6.10 13.15 -17.59
C PRO A 70 -7.53 13.03 -17.01
N VAL A 71 -8.11 14.15 -16.63
CA VAL A 71 -9.50 14.25 -16.17
C VAL A 71 -10.46 13.66 -17.23
N GLY A 72 -11.46 12.92 -16.78
CA GLY A 72 -12.46 12.26 -17.63
C GLY A 72 -11.99 10.94 -18.26
N THR A 73 -10.72 10.56 -18.12
CA THR A 73 -10.20 9.27 -18.58
C THR A 73 -10.85 8.13 -17.81
N LEU A 74 -11.29 7.10 -18.53
CA LEU A 74 -11.76 5.85 -17.94
C LEU A 74 -10.55 5.00 -17.55
N VAL A 75 -10.43 4.70 -16.26
CA VAL A 75 -9.40 3.81 -15.70
C VAL A 75 -10.02 2.51 -15.24
N SER A 76 -9.32 1.41 -15.46
CA SER A 76 -9.70 0.09 -14.95
C SER A 76 -8.84 -0.23 -13.74
N THR A 77 -9.47 -0.58 -12.62
CA THR A 77 -8.80 -1.00 -11.38
C THR A 77 -9.54 -2.17 -10.76
N GLY A 78 -8.89 -3.33 -10.70
CA GLY A 78 -9.51 -4.60 -10.32
C GLY A 78 -10.85 -4.85 -11.04
N PRO A 79 -11.97 -5.03 -10.30
CA PRO A 79 -13.29 -5.28 -10.87
C PRO A 79 -14.04 -3.99 -11.25
N TYR A 80 -13.38 -2.83 -11.26
CA TYR A 80 -14.03 -1.54 -11.53
C TYR A 80 -13.50 -0.86 -12.78
N GLU A 81 -14.38 -0.11 -13.43
CA GLU A 81 -14.02 0.94 -14.37
C GLU A 81 -14.58 2.26 -13.87
N LEU A 82 -13.71 3.27 -13.72
CA LEU A 82 -14.02 4.54 -13.08
C LEU A 82 -13.53 5.70 -13.94
N ARG A 83 -14.26 6.82 -13.95
CA ARG A 83 -13.78 8.09 -14.48
C ARG A 83 -14.22 9.23 -13.59
N PHE A 84 -13.35 10.21 -13.40
CA PHE A 84 -13.64 11.39 -12.57
C PHE A 84 -13.45 12.65 -13.39
N THR A 85 -14.38 13.60 -13.25
CA THR A 85 -14.46 14.79 -14.11
C THR A 85 -14.23 16.10 -13.36
N GLY A 86 -14.38 16.10 -12.04
CA GLY A 86 -14.16 17.28 -11.22
C GLY A 86 -14.37 16.99 -9.75
N ALA A 87 -14.25 18.04 -8.94
CA ALA A 87 -14.57 18.01 -7.53
C ALA A 87 -15.34 19.26 -7.13
N THR A 88 -16.11 19.17 -6.06
CA THR A 88 -16.71 20.33 -5.40
C THR A 88 -16.17 20.48 -4.00
N ALA A 89 -16.07 21.71 -3.49
CA ALA A 89 -15.72 22.00 -2.11
C ALA A 89 -16.81 22.84 -1.47
N GLN A 90 -17.38 22.37 -0.36
CA GLN A 90 -18.47 23.04 0.34
C GLN A 90 -18.22 23.06 1.85
N GLN A 91 -18.34 24.23 2.49
CA GLN A 91 -18.36 24.30 3.95
C GLN A 91 -19.65 23.72 4.50
N ARG A 92 -19.53 22.89 5.54
CA ARG A 92 -20.65 22.33 6.29
C ARG A 92 -20.40 22.38 7.78
N THR A 93 -21.48 22.47 8.54
CA THR A 93 -21.48 22.23 9.98
C THR A 93 -21.86 20.77 10.20
N THR A 94 -20.96 20.00 10.80
CA THR A 94 -21.22 18.63 11.23
C THR A 94 -22.25 18.58 12.38
N TYR A 95 -22.74 17.39 12.73
CA TYR A 95 -23.66 17.21 13.87
C TYR A 95 -23.08 17.67 15.21
N ASP A 96 -21.75 17.70 15.35
CA ASP A 96 -21.05 18.15 16.57
C ASP A 96 -20.72 19.66 16.55
N ASP A 97 -21.43 20.46 15.76
CA ASP A 97 -21.20 21.90 15.56
C ASP A 97 -19.79 22.29 15.03
N ARG A 98 -19.01 21.31 14.56
CA ARG A 98 -17.71 21.57 13.92
C ARG A 98 -17.92 22.00 12.49
N VAL A 99 -17.27 23.09 12.09
CA VAL A 99 -17.23 23.54 10.69
C VAL A 99 -16.10 22.81 9.97
N VAL A 100 -16.45 22.15 8.86
CA VAL A 100 -15.53 21.36 8.04
C VAL A 100 -15.74 21.71 6.57
N TRP A 101 -14.74 21.39 5.75
CA TRP A 101 -14.88 21.42 4.31
C TRP A 101 -15.18 20.02 3.82
N ARG A 102 -16.33 19.87 3.17
CA ARG A 102 -16.67 18.66 2.42
C ARG A 102 -16.19 18.82 1.00
N VAL A 103 -15.24 17.98 0.61
CA VAL A 103 -14.73 17.91 -0.76
C VAL A 103 -15.28 16.65 -1.41
N THR A 104 -15.97 16.79 -2.54
CA THR A 104 -16.61 15.67 -3.24
C THR A 104 -16.00 15.51 -4.61
N ALA A 105 -15.26 14.42 -4.84
CA ALA A 105 -14.87 14.01 -6.19
C ALA A 105 -16.10 13.46 -6.92
N VAL A 106 -16.33 13.94 -8.14
CA VAL A 106 -17.49 13.61 -8.97
C VAL A 106 -17.03 12.83 -10.19
N GLY A 107 -17.69 11.72 -10.44
CA GLY A 107 -17.38 10.84 -11.54
C GLY A 107 -18.50 9.87 -11.86
N GLU A 108 -18.12 8.84 -12.59
CA GLU A 108 -18.97 7.71 -12.90
C GLU A 108 -18.15 6.42 -12.82
N GLY A 109 -18.83 5.32 -12.54
CA GLY A 109 -18.19 4.03 -12.46
C GLY A 109 -19.10 2.88 -12.83
N ARG A 110 -18.52 1.70 -13.00
CA ARG A 110 -19.22 0.43 -13.13
C ARG A 110 -18.35 -0.70 -12.60
N THR A 111 -18.99 -1.83 -12.28
CA THR A 111 -18.28 -3.10 -12.13
C THR A 111 -18.10 -3.75 -13.49
N THR A 112 -16.93 -4.35 -13.72
CA THR A 112 -16.61 -5.18 -14.89
C THR A 112 -16.85 -6.66 -14.61
N GLY A 113 -17.08 -7.03 -13.34
CA GLY A 113 -17.39 -8.38 -12.92
C GLY A 113 -18.86 -8.77 -13.11
N ASP A 114 -19.18 -9.98 -12.67
CA ASP A 114 -20.50 -10.60 -12.68
C ASP A 114 -21.22 -10.51 -11.31
N VAL A 115 -20.60 -9.88 -10.33
CA VAL A 115 -21.16 -9.66 -8.98
C VAL A 115 -21.42 -8.20 -8.68
N THR A 116 -22.46 -7.94 -7.88
CA THR A 116 -22.73 -6.60 -7.35
C THR A 116 -21.70 -6.29 -6.27
N ILE A 117 -20.96 -5.19 -6.45
CA ILE A 117 -19.80 -4.88 -5.61
C ILE A 117 -19.63 -3.37 -5.45
N ALA A 118 -19.28 -2.95 -4.24
CA ALA A 118 -18.97 -1.58 -3.88
C ALA A 118 -17.45 -1.39 -3.81
N PRO A 119 -16.89 -0.26 -4.25
CA PRO A 119 -15.52 0.09 -3.90
C PRO A 119 -15.34 0.17 -2.39
N ASP A 120 -14.20 -0.26 -1.87
CA ASP A 120 -13.86 0.00 -0.48
C ASP A 120 -13.38 1.46 -0.32
N HIS A 121 -13.96 2.14 0.65
CA HIS A 121 -13.69 3.53 0.98
C HIS A 121 -13.29 3.71 2.45
N SER A 122 -13.29 2.64 3.25
CA SER A 122 -13.11 2.76 4.69
C SER A 122 -11.67 2.43 5.12
N GLY A 123 -11.16 3.16 6.11
CA GLY A 123 -9.87 2.89 6.74
C GLY A 123 -8.64 3.22 5.89
N ASP A 124 -7.49 2.72 6.34
CA ASP A 124 -6.18 2.93 5.70
C ASP A 124 -6.02 2.16 4.38
N ASP A 125 -6.92 1.21 4.10
CA ASP A 125 -6.95 0.37 2.90
C ASP A 125 -7.96 0.86 1.84
N GLY A 126 -8.53 2.06 2.02
CA GLY A 126 -9.46 2.63 1.05
C GLY A 126 -8.83 2.85 -0.33
N MET A 127 -9.59 2.57 -1.41
CA MET A 127 -9.08 2.68 -2.79
C MET A 127 -8.85 4.15 -3.23
N PHE A 128 -9.39 5.12 -2.49
CA PHE A 128 -9.34 6.52 -2.85
C PHE A 128 -8.58 7.34 -1.82
N VAL A 129 -7.81 8.31 -2.31
CA VAL A 129 -7.15 9.30 -1.47
C VAL A 129 -7.23 10.66 -2.15
N ALA A 130 -7.52 11.69 -1.36
CA ALA A 130 -7.42 13.08 -1.78
C ALA A 130 -6.24 13.75 -1.09
N LYS A 131 -5.51 14.57 -1.83
CA LYS A 131 -4.43 15.41 -1.31
C LYS A 131 -4.70 16.86 -1.68
N ASP A 132 -4.67 17.71 -0.66
CA ASP A 132 -4.59 19.15 -0.87
C ASP A 132 -3.19 19.50 -1.38
N VAL A 133 -3.13 20.14 -2.55
CA VAL A 133 -1.88 20.54 -3.19
C VAL A 133 -1.18 21.63 -2.37
N ALA A 134 -1.93 22.52 -1.73
CA ALA A 134 -1.38 23.67 -1.02
C ALA A 134 -0.75 23.29 0.34
N SER A 135 -1.50 22.59 1.20
CA SER A 135 -1.01 22.16 2.52
C SER A 135 -0.23 20.84 2.48
N GLY A 136 -0.41 20.03 1.44
CA GLY A 136 0.09 18.66 1.37
C GLY A 136 -0.70 17.66 2.22
N GLU A 137 -1.79 18.09 2.86
CA GLU A 137 -2.66 17.27 3.69
C GLU A 137 -3.33 16.17 2.86
N VAL A 138 -3.32 14.94 3.38
CA VAL A 138 -3.87 13.75 2.73
C VAL A 138 -5.08 13.27 3.52
N ARG A 139 -6.17 12.96 2.83
CA ARG A 139 -7.44 12.51 3.39
C ARG A 139 -7.92 11.24 2.69
N THR A 140 -8.37 10.29 3.49
CA THR A 140 -9.18 9.15 3.05
C THR A 140 -10.65 9.56 3.01
N PRO A 141 -11.48 8.92 2.18
CA PRO A 141 -12.87 9.28 2.06
C PRO A 141 -13.67 8.90 3.30
N GLU A 142 -14.66 9.72 3.63
CA GLU A 142 -15.61 9.47 4.71
C GLU A 142 -16.80 8.66 4.21
N THR A 143 -17.21 8.90 2.96
CA THR A 143 -18.41 8.27 2.38
C THR A 143 -18.28 8.23 0.86
N GLN A 144 -18.92 7.24 0.25
CA GLN A 144 -19.16 7.21 -1.19
C GLN A 144 -20.66 7.15 -1.49
N SER A 145 -21.09 7.71 -2.61
CA SER A 145 -22.50 7.71 -2.98
C SER A 145 -22.73 7.59 -4.48
N PHE A 146 -23.84 6.97 -4.85
CA PHE A 146 -24.23 6.69 -6.24
C PHE A 146 -25.35 7.62 -6.73
N ARG A 147 -25.79 8.57 -5.88
CA ARG A 147 -26.78 9.60 -6.19
C ARG A 147 -26.54 10.90 -5.41
N PRO A 148 -26.97 12.05 -5.96
CA PRO A 148 -27.07 13.28 -5.17
C PRO A 148 -28.23 13.17 -4.16
N GLY A 149 -27.95 13.29 -2.86
CA GLY A 149 -28.95 13.70 -1.86
C GLY A 149 -29.87 12.64 -1.24
N GLY A 150 -29.38 11.47 -0.82
CA GLY A 150 -30.21 10.53 -0.06
C GLY A 150 -29.43 9.53 0.81
N PHE A 151 -30.01 9.20 1.97
CA PHE A 151 -29.51 8.22 2.95
C PHE A 151 -29.73 6.76 2.53
N VAL A 152 -30.35 6.51 1.36
CA VAL A 152 -30.67 5.17 0.85
C VAL A 152 -30.51 5.17 -0.67
N SER A 153 -29.34 4.77 -1.15
CA SER A 153 -29.08 4.49 -2.57
C SER A 153 -28.19 3.26 -2.66
N SER A 154 -28.34 2.45 -3.72
CA SER A 154 -27.45 1.31 -4.00
C SER A 154 -26.01 1.68 -3.65
N GLU A 155 -25.42 0.98 -2.67
CA GLU A 155 -24.06 1.23 -2.19
C GLU A 155 -23.01 0.58 -3.11
N ALA A 156 -23.45 -0.05 -4.19
CA ALA A 156 -22.65 -0.90 -5.05
C ALA A 156 -23.00 -0.71 -6.55
N PHE A 157 -22.03 -1.05 -7.39
CA PHE A 157 -22.23 -1.20 -8.83
C PHE A 157 -22.88 -2.55 -9.14
N THR A 158 -23.89 -2.55 -10.01
CA THR A 158 -24.54 -3.79 -10.48
C THR A 158 -23.97 -4.21 -11.84
N PRO A 159 -23.63 -5.50 -12.05
CA PRO A 159 -23.17 -6.04 -13.32
C PRO A 159 -24.09 -5.73 -14.49
N GLY A 160 -23.49 -5.48 -15.65
CA GLY A 160 -24.21 -5.24 -16.90
C GLY A 160 -24.88 -3.88 -17.03
N LEU A 161 -24.83 -3.03 -16.00
CA LEU A 161 -25.27 -1.65 -16.11
C LEU A 161 -24.22 -0.76 -16.79
N PRO A 162 -24.64 0.32 -17.48
CA PRO A 162 -23.73 1.32 -17.99
C PRO A 162 -23.05 2.07 -16.83
N LEU A 163 -22.10 2.95 -17.15
CA LEU A 163 -21.47 3.85 -16.18
C LEU A 163 -22.55 4.59 -15.36
N GLN A 164 -22.46 4.44 -14.05
CA GLN A 164 -23.38 5.02 -13.07
C GLN A 164 -22.72 6.23 -12.40
N PRO A 165 -23.46 7.29 -12.07
CA PRO A 165 -22.93 8.40 -11.28
C PRO A 165 -22.32 7.90 -9.98
N PHE A 166 -21.12 8.38 -9.66
CA PHE A 166 -20.37 7.96 -8.49
C PHE A 166 -19.65 9.16 -7.87
N ARG A 167 -19.66 9.23 -6.55
CA ARG A 167 -19.09 10.33 -5.77
C ARG A 167 -18.31 9.80 -4.60
N VAL A 168 -17.22 10.47 -4.29
CA VAL A 168 -16.35 10.15 -3.15
C VAL A 168 -16.20 11.42 -2.32
N GLU A 169 -16.63 11.39 -1.07
CA GLU A 169 -16.64 12.53 -0.15
C GLU A 169 -15.47 12.44 0.84
N PHE A 170 -14.79 13.57 1.02
CA PHE A 170 -13.67 13.75 1.93
C PHE A 170 -13.97 14.88 2.90
N GLU A 171 -13.55 14.74 4.15
CA GLU A 171 -13.63 15.79 5.15
C GLU A 171 -12.24 16.42 5.36
N PHE A 172 -12.16 17.72 5.09
CA PHE A 172 -11.01 18.57 5.35
C PHE A 172 -11.28 19.52 6.52
N PRO A 173 -10.25 19.91 7.29
CA PRO A 173 -10.42 20.76 8.46
C PRO A 173 -10.88 22.16 8.05
N ARG A 174 -11.44 22.93 9.00
CA ARG A 174 -11.86 24.33 8.76
C ARG A 174 -10.76 25.21 8.15
N THR A 175 -9.50 24.91 8.44
CA THR A 175 -8.33 25.65 7.96
C THR A 175 -8.00 25.36 6.50
N TYR A 176 -8.59 24.33 5.90
CA TYR A 176 -8.44 24.04 4.48
C TYR A 176 -8.93 25.22 3.64
N GLN A 177 -8.15 25.53 2.61
CA GLN A 177 -8.46 26.56 1.63
C GLN A 177 -8.54 25.85 0.27
N PRO A 178 -9.75 25.65 -0.30
CA PRO A 178 -9.87 25.01 -1.60
C PRO A 178 -9.06 25.76 -2.66
N GLY A 179 -8.14 25.04 -3.31
CA GLY A 179 -7.45 25.53 -4.50
C GLY A 179 -8.24 25.28 -5.79
N ASP A 180 -7.64 25.57 -6.94
CA ASP A 180 -8.24 25.33 -8.25
C ASP A 180 -8.31 23.83 -8.61
N THR A 181 -7.43 23.02 -8.01
CA THR A 181 -7.36 21.57 -8.25
C THR A 181 -7.25 20.76 -6.96
N LEU A 182 -7.78 19.53 -7.03
CA LEU A 182 -7.62 18.48 -6.03
C LEU A 182 -6.78 17.36 -6.61
N SER A 183 -5.69 16.99 -5.95
CA SER A 183 -4.93 15.80 -6.34
C SER A 183 -5.64 14.57 -5.80
N PHE A 184 -6.30 13.82 -6.67
CA PHE A 184 -7.15 12.68 -6.33
C PHE A 184 -6.53 11.40 -6.88
N VAL A 185 -6.38 10.39 -6.04
CA VAL A 185 -5.76 9.11 -6.37
C VAL A 185 -6.78 8.00 -6.30
N VAL A 186 -6.75 7.13 -7.30
CA VAL A 186 -7.42 5.84 -7.34
C VAL A 186 -6.34 4.77 -7.40
N PHE A 187 -6.24 3.94 -6.38
CA PHE A 187 -5.27 2.85 -6.36
C PHE A 187 -5.68 1.73 -7.32
N ASP A 188 -4.67 1.08 -7.92
CA ASP A 188 -4.88 -0.17 -8.64
C ASP A 188 -5.24 -1.26 -7.61
N LEU A 189 -6.14 -2.16 -7.95
CA LEU A 189 -6.53 -3.28 -7.09
C LEU A 189 -5.95 -4.60 -7.59
N GLU A 190 -5.42 -5.38 -6.67
CA GLU A 190 -4.90 -6.73 -6.88
C GLU A 190 -5.75 -7.74 -6.11
N PHE A 191 -6.07 -8.85 -6.75
CA PHE A 191 -6.74 -9.97 -6.10
C PHE A 191 -5.69 -10.89 -5.48
N ARG A 192 -5.50 -10.81 -4.15
CA ARG A 192 -4.45 -11.55 -3.46
C ARG A 192 -4.89 -12.08 -2.11
N ASP A 193 -4.30 -13.22 -1.73
CA ASP A 193 -4.34 -13.73 -0.37
C ASP A 193 -3.30 -12.98 0.47
N SER A 194 -3.71 -12.44 1.61
CA SER A 194 -2.83 -11.71 2.53
C SER A 194 -2.16 -12.59 3.59
N SER A 195 -2.53 -13.87 3.65
CA SER A 195 -1.93 -14.83 4.57
C SER A 195 -0.58 -15.34 4.05
N LEU A 196 0.39 -15.46 4.95
CA LEU A 196 1.68 -16.10 4.65
C LEU A 196 1.52 -17.61 4.41
N LEU A 197 0.42 -18.20 4.88
CA LEU A 197 0.18 -19.64 4.86
C LEU A 197 -0.77 -20.07 3.72
N GLY A 198 -1.36 -19.13 2.99
CA GLY A 198 -2.30 -19.44 1.91
C GLY A 198 -3.68 -19.91 2.40
N ASP A 199 -4.06 -19.56 3.62
CA ASP A 199 -5.25 -20.08 4.32
C ASP A 199 -6.43 -19.11 4.37
N GLN A 200 -6.30 -17.93 3.76
CA GLN A 200 -7.40 -16.96 3.66
C GLN A 200 -7.98 -16.89 2.25
N GLU A 201 -9.25 -16.52 2.18
CA GLU A 201 -9.88 -16.26 0.90
C GLU A 201 -9.24 -15.01 0.26
N PRO A 202 -8.81 -15.08 -1.01
CA PRO A 202 -8.23 -13.92 -1.68
C PRO A 202 -9.24 -12.76 -1.74
N GLN A 203 -8.73 -11.55 -1.54
CA GLN A 203 -9.55 -10.33 -1.54
C GLN A 203 -8.91 -9.30 -2.46
N TRP A 204 -9.75 -8.41 -3.00
CA TRP A 204 -9.25 -7.22 -3.68
C TRP A 204 -8.60 -6.29 -2.67
N ARG A 205 -7.36 -5.90 -2.94
CA ARG A 205 -6.58 -4.99 -2.09
C ARG A 205 -5.84 -3.97 -2.92
N ASN A 206 -5.55 -2.82 -2.32
CA ASN A 206 -4.72 -1.80 -2.96
C ASN A 206 -3.34 -2.37 -3.31
N ALA A 207 -2.94 -2.13 -4.55
CA ALA A 207 -1.56 -2.19 -5.00
C ALA A 207 -0.82 -0.92 -4.57
N ASP A 208 0.51 -0.95 -4.69
CA ASP A 208 1.34 0.23 -4.43
C ASP A 208 1.17 1.32 -5.51
N ALA A 209 0.63 0.94 -6.67
CA ALA A 209 0.45 1.80 -7.85
C ALA A 209 -1.00 2.31 -8.00
N GLY A 210 -1.18 3.33 -8.82
CA GLY A 210 -2.51 3.84 -9.13
C GLY A 210 -2.54 4.98 -10.13
N SER A 211 -3.73 5.53 -10.34
CA SER A 211 -4.01 6.68 -11.19
C SER A 211 -4.21 7.93 -10.36
N ARG A 212 -3.47 9.00 -10.69
CA ARG A 212 -3.59 10.33 -10.09
C ARG A 212 -4.24 11.30 -11.06
N PHE A 213 -5.34 11.89 -10.62
CA PHE A 213 -6.08 12.93 -11.31
C PHE A 213 -5.85 14.28 -10.63
N GLU A 214 -5.71 15.34 -11.41
CA GLU A 214 -5.78 16.72 -10.91
C GLU A 214 -7.17 17.26 -11.25
N LEU A 215 -8.13 17.07 -10.34
CA LEU A 215 -9.53 17.37 -10.58
C LEU A 215 -9.79 18.87 -10.40
N PRO A 216 -10.44 19.57 -11.35
CA PRO A 216 -10.85 20.96 -11.14
C PRO A 216 -11.85 21.05 -9.99
N VAL A 217 -11.67 22.03 -9.11
CA VAL A 217 -12.50 22.23 -7.91
C VAL A 217 -13.46 23.39 -8.11
N GLU A 218 -14.75 23.14 -7.91
CA GLU A 218 -15.78 24.17 -7.80
C GLU A 218 -16.12 24.44 -6.33
N VAL A 219 -15.92 25.68 -5.88
CA VAL A 219 -16.27 26.08 -4.51
C VAL A 219 -17.75 26.46 -4.45
N LEU A 220 -18.51 25.71 -3.68
CA LEU A 220 -19.95 25.91 -3.47
C LEU A 220 -20.22 26.81 -2.26
N PRO A 221 -21.35 27.53 -2.24
CA PRO A 221 -21.77 28.27 -1.06
C PRO A 221 -21.95 27.33 0.14
N PRO A 222 -21.73 27.81 1.39
CA PRO A 222 -21.91 27.01 2.59
C PRO A 222 -23.28 26.33 2.62
N ALA A 223 -23.32 25.06 3.04
CA ALA A 223 -24.59 24.39 3.21
C ALA A 223 -25.35 25.01 4.39
N THR A 224 -26.53 25.56 4.14
CA THR A 224 -27.50 25.89 5.19
C THR A 224 -28.09 24.59 5.70
N SER A 225 -27.77 24.24 6.96
CA SER A 225 -28.42 23.18 7.73
C SER A 225 -29.89 23.52 8.01
#